data_AF-A0A7Z7BSK2-F1
#
_entry.id   AF-A0A7Z7BSK2-F1
#
_cell.length_a   1.000
_cell.length_b   1.000
_cell.length_c   1.000
_cell.angle_alpha   90.00
_cell.angle_beta   90.00
_cell.angle_gamma   90.00
#
_symmetry.space_group_name_H-M   'P 1'
#
loop_
_entity.id
_entity.type
_entity.pdbx_description
1 polymer ?
#
loop_
_entity_poly.entity_id
_entity_poly.type
_entity_poly.pdbx_seq_one_letter_code
_entity_poly.pdbx_strand_id
1 'polypeptide(L)'
;MCSGSRDDNQRTSAPEHNRYRDALISRVGDFAKLSPDVPRGLSMIEGSSNKTGHLEPKMHEIIALAVAVTTRCDGCIAVHAKKAIELGATEGEIAEGLASHSTPAWL
;
A
#
# COMPACT_ATOMS: atom_id res chain seq x y z
N MET A 1 -21.71 -17.57 -19.41
CA MET A 1 -21.28 -16.36 -20.14
C MET A 1 -20.53 -15.45 -19.19
N CYS A 2 -19.24 -15.20 -19.43
CA CYS A 2 -18.51 -14.01 -18.96
C CYS A 2 -17.43 -13.73 -20.01
N SER A 3 -17.87 -13.29 -21.18
CA SER A 3 -17.01 -12.77 -22.24
C SER A 3 -16.68 -11.32 -21.90
N GLY A 4 -15.72 -11.11 -21.00
CA GLY A 4 -15.11 -9.81 -20.78
C GLY A 4 -13.99 -9.63 -21.79
N SER A 5 -14.23 -8.77 -22.78
CA SER A 5 -13.24 -8.29 -23.76
C SER A 5 -11.94 -7.91 -23.06
N ARG A 6 -10.87 -8.66 -23.29
CA ARG A 6 -9.52 -8.18 -22.97
C ARG A 6 -9.14 -7.21 -24.07
N ASP A 7 -9.27 -5.92 -23.77
CA ASP A 7 -8.77 -4.87 -24.63
C ASP A 7 -7.23 -4.94 -24.66
N ASP A 8 -6.69 -5.53 -25.73
CA ASP A 8 -5.25 -5.74 -25.98
C ASP A 8 -4.43 -4.43 -26.11
N ASN A 9 -5.09 -3.27 -26.03
CA ASN A 9 -4.48 -1.94 -26.16
C ASN A 9 -3.87 -1.40 -24.84
N GLN A 10 -3.98 -2.14 -23.72
CA GLN A 10 -3.47 -1.67 -22.43
C GLN A 10 -2.04 -2.15 -22.08
N ARG A 11 -1.40 -2.93 -22.96
CA ARG A 11 -0.11 -3.58 -22.69
C ARG A 11 1.12 -2.63 -22.72
N THR A 12 0.99 -1.41 -23.22
CA THR A 12 2.12 -0.46 -23.44
C THR A 12 2.13 0.75 -22.50
N SER A 13 1.32 0.77 -21.44
CA SER A 13 1.37 1.78 -20.39
C SER A 13 1.47 1.13 -19.02
N ALA A 14 1.83 1.93 -18.00
CA ALA A 14 2.16 1.48 -16.65
C ALA A 14 1.30 0.30 -16.16
N PRO A 15 1.87 -0.66 -15.41
CA PRO A 15 1.18 -1.86 -14.96
C PRO A 15 -0.19 -1.54 -14.34
N GLU A 16 -1.18 -2.42 -14.50
CA GLU A 16 -2.56 -2.16 -14.09
C GLU A 16 -2.71 -1.76 -12.60
N HIS A 17 -1.93 -2.38 -11.70
CA HIS A 17 -1.89 -2.00 -10.28
C HIS A 17 -1.46 -0.55 -10.05
N ASN A 18 -0.62 0.01 -10.94
CA ASN A 18 -0.18 1.40 -10.87
C ASN A 18 -1.33 2.34 -11.25
N ARG A 19 -2.11 2.00 -12.28
CA ARG A 19 -3.32 2.77 -12.66
C ARG A 19 -4.38 2.74 -11.57
N TYR A 20 -4.58 1.58 -10.94
CA TYR A 20 -5.50 1.44 -9.81
C TYR A 20 -5.09 2.35 -8.64
N ARG A 21 -3.80 2.35 -8.27
CA ARG A 21 -3.27 3.25 -7.24
C ARG A 21 -3.48 4.73 -7.60
N ASP A 22 -3.19 5.12 -8.84
CA ASP A 22 -3.32 6.51 -9.27
C ASP A 22 -4.80 6.95 -9.24
N ALA A 23 -5.72 6.08 -9.64
CA ALA A 23 -7.16 6.31 -9.52
C ALA A 23 -7.60 6.43 -8.04
N LEU A 24 -7.10 5.58 -7.15
CA LEU A 24 -7.36 5.66 -5.72
C LEU A 24 -6.88 7.00 -5.13
N ILE A 25 -5.65 7.41 -5.43
CA ILE A 25 -5.09 8.68 -4.94
C ILE A 25 -5.94 9.87 -5.44
N SER A 26 -6.42 9.83 -6.68
CA SER A 26 -7.33 10.85 -7.19
C SER A 26 -8.61 10.96 -6.35
N ARG A 27 -9.21 9.83 -5.95
CA ARG A 27 -10.43 9.82 -5.12
C ARG A 27 -10.16 10.28 -3.70
N VAL A 28 -9.02 9.92 -3.12
CA VAL A 28 -8.58 10.46 -1.83
C VAL A 28 -8.42 11.99 -1.91
N GLY A 29 -7.89 12.51 -3.03
CA GLY A 29 -7.80 13.94 -3.28
C GLY A 29 -9.17 14.63 -3.37
N ASP A 30 -10.16 14.01 -4.00
CA ASP A 30 -11.53 14.52 -4.02
C ASP A 30 -12.17 14.51 -2.63
N PHE A 31 -11.96 13.45 -1.85
CA PHE A 31 -12.40 13.37 -0.45
C PHE A 31 -11.75 14.46 0.41
N ALA A 32 -10.47 14.73 0.23
CA ALA A 32 -9.74 15.76 0.96
C ALA A 32 -10.29 17.18 0.74
N LYS A 33 -10.92 17.44 -0.42
CA LYS A 33 -11.62 18.72 -0.68
C LYS A 33 -12.90 18.84 0.16
N LEU A 34 -13.57 17.73 0.44
CA LEU A 34 -14.82 17.69 1.21
C LEU A 34 -14.57 17.67 2.72
N SER A 35 -13.50 17.01 3.16
CA SER A 35 -13.11 16.94 4.56
C SER A 35 -11.59 17.08 4.68
N PRO A 36 -11.06 18.31 4.79
CA PRO A 36 -9.62 18.55 4.75
C PRO A 36 -8.90 18.14 6.05
N ASP A 37 -9.60 18.11 7.18
CA ASP A 37 -8.97 17.84 8.48
C ASP A 37 -8.77 16.35 8.75
N VAL A 38 -9.60 15.49 8.15
CA VAL A 38 -9.44 14.02 8.24
C VAL A 38 -8.11 13.55 7.62
N PRO A 39 -7.80 13.81 6.34
CA PRO A 39 -6.53 13.40 5.74
C PRO A 39 -5.35 14.13 6.39
N ARG A 40 -5.52 15.39 6.84
CA ARG A 40 -4.47 16.11 7.57
C ARG A 40 -4.11 15.38 8.88
N GLY A 41 -5.11 14.99 9.67
CA GLY A 41 -4.91 14.21 10.88
C GLY A 41 -4.28 12.85 10.60
N LEU A 42 -4.74 12.16 9.55
CA LEU A 42 -4.16 10.88 9.13
C LEU A 42 -2.67 11.01 8.78
N SER A 43 -2.31 11.98 7.93
CA SER A 43 -0.91 12.23 7.56
C SER A 43 -0.03 12.63 8.76
N MET A 44 -0.59 13.31 9.75
CA MET A 44 0.13 13.60 11.00
C MET A 44 0.42 12.34 11.80
N ILE A 45 -0.54 11.42 11.90
CA ILE A 45 -0.38 10.14 12.59
C ILE A 45 0.64 9.27 11.86
N GLU A 46 0.47 9.09 10.54
CA GLU A 46 1.40 8.32 9.70
C GLU A 46 2.83 8.85 9.80
N GLY A 47 3.00 10.17 9.66
CA GLY A 47 4.31 10.80 9.77
C GLY A 47 4.93 10.76 11.17
N SER A 48 4.15 10.48 12.22
CA SER A 48 4.67 10.40 13.59
C SER A 48 5.43 9.12 13.86
N SER A 49 5.01 8.01 13.24
CA SER A 49 5.62 6.69 13.42
C SER A 49 7.11 6.72 13.06
N ASN A 50 7.48 7.43 12.00
CA ASN A 50 8.86 7.55 11.54
C ASN A 50 9.76 8.47 12.37
N LYS A 51 9.25 9.18 13.40
CA LYS A 51 10.03 10.20 14.15
C LYS A 51 10.88 9.63 15.28
N THR A 52 10.59 8.43 15.77
CA THR A 52 11.32 7.83 16.90
C THR A 52 12.64 7.21 16.47
N GLY A 53 12.79 6.85 15.19
CA GLY A 53 14.03 6.37 14.59
C GLY A 53 14.56 5.03 15.12
N HIS A 54 13.76 4.30 15.91
CA HIS A 54 14.18 2.99 16.44
C HIS A 54 14.12 1.87 15.40
N LEU A 55 13.30 2.02 14.37
CA LEU A 55 13.19 1.09 13.25
C LEU A 55 13.58 1.80 11.96
N GLU A 56 14.31 1.09 11.12
CA GLU A 56 14.66 1.54 9.77
C GLU A 56 13.38 1.80 8.96
N PRO A 57 13.30 2.88 8.16
CA PRO A 57 12.11 3.20 7.35
C PRO A 57 11.65 2.02 6.48
N LYS A 58 12.59 1.24 5.93
CA LYS A 58 12.30 0.05 5.13
C LYS A 58 11.50 -0.98 5.94
N MET A 59 11.90 -1.23 7.19
CA MET A 59 11.20 -2.19 8.07
C MET A 59 9.81 -1.70 8.44
N HIS A 60 9.62 -0.40 8.67
CA HIS A 60 8.30 0.17 8.90
C HIS A 60 7.34 -0.09 7.72
N GLU A 61 7.79 0.08 6.49
CA GLU A 61 6.94 -0.14 5.32
C GLU A 61 6.63 -1.63 5.10
N ILE A 62 7.56 -2.53 5.40
CA ILE A 62 7.30 -3.99 5.35
C ILE A 62 6.23 -4.38 6.40
N ILE A 63 6.32 -3.84 7.62
CA ILE A 63 5.31 -4.06 8.67
C ILE A 63 3.96 -3.47 8.25
N ALA A 64 3.95 -2.23 7.75
CA ALA A 64 2.72 -1.56 7.28
C ALA A 64 2.08 -2.32 6.11
N LEU A 65 2.88 -2.88 5.20
CA LEU A 65 2.42 -3.74 4.12
C LEU A 65 1.76 -5.02 4.65
N ALA A 66 2.36 -5.68 5.65
CA ALA A 66 1.75 -6.86 6.28
C ALA A 66 0.40 -6.51 6.95
N VAL A 67 0.29 -5.36 7.61
CA VAL A 67 -0.98 -4.87 8.17
C VAL A 67 -2.00 -4.55 7.07
N ALA A 68 -1.57 -3.96 5.96
CA ALA A 68 -2.43 -3.67 4.82
C ALA A 68 -3.03 -4.95 4.21
N VAL A 69 -2.24 -6.03 4.14
CA VAL A 69 -2.71 -7.34 3.67
C VAL A 69 -3.72 -7.95 4.65
N THR A 70 -3.46 -7.93 5.95
CA THR A 70 -4.38 -8.51 6.95
C THR A 70 -5.71 -7.73 7.05
N THR A 71 -5.66 -6.41 6.89
CA THR A 71 -6.85 -5.55 6.83
C THR A 71 -7.54 -5.54 5.46
N ARG A 72 -6.94 -6.21 4.46
CA ARG A 72 -7.45 -6.30 3.08
C ARG A 72 -7.69 -4.92 2.46
N CYS A 73 -6.79 -3.98 2.73
CA CYS A 73 -6.89 -2.62 2.24
C CYS A 73 -6.03 -2.44 0.99
N ASP A 74 -6.63 -2.58 -0.21
CA ASP A 74 -5.90 -2.50 -1.48
C ASP A 74 -5.14 -1.18 -1.67
N GLY A 75 -5.69 -0.07 -1.14
CA GLY A 75 -5.01 1.23 -1.15
C GLY A 75 -3.75 1.26 -0.30
N CYS A 76 -3.82 0.73 0.93
CA CYS A 76 -2.65 0.60 1.80
C CYS A 76 -1.62 -0.37 1.20
N ILE A 77 -2.06 -1.48 0.59
CA ILE A 77 -1.17 -2.44 -0.08
C ILE A 77 -0.41 -1.72 -1.19
N ALA A 78 -1.11 -0.98 -2.07
CA ALA A 78 -0.49 -0.29 -3.19
C ALA A 78 0.49 0.81 -2.75
N VAL A 79 0.21 1.53 -1.67
CA VAL A 79 1.06 2.61 -1.14
C VAL A 79 2.30 2.03 -0.45
N HIS A 80 2.12 1.11 0.50
CA HIS A 80 3.23 0.57 1.30
C HIS A 80 4.13 -0.37 0.48
N ALA A 81 3.59 -1.13 -0.47
CA ALA A 81 4.43 -1.94 -1.37
C ALA A 81 5.35 -1.06 -2.23
N LYS A 82 4.81 0.03 -2.80
CA LYS A 82 5.61 0.98 -3.57
C LYS A 82 6.70 1.62 -2.70
N LYS A 83 6.34 2.04 -1.49
CA LYS A 83 7.26 2.71 -0.57
C LYS A 83 8.37 1.78 -0.07
N ALA A 84 8.05 0.53 0.24
CA ALA A 84 9.04 -0.49 0.61
C ALA A 84 10.07 -0.69 -0.53
N ILE A 85 9.61 -0.81 -1.78
CA ILE A 85 10.49 -0.95 -2.95
C ILE A 85 11.36 0.30 -3.15
N GLU A 86 10.79 1.51 -3.00
CA GLU A 86 11.55 2.77 -3.07
C GLU A 86 12.63 2.87 -1.97
N LEU A 87 12.43 2.21 -0.83
CA LEU A 87 13.39 2.10 0.27
C LEU A 87 14.35 0.91 0.13
N GLY A 88 14.33 0.20 -1.01
CA GLY A 88 15.24 -0.89 -1.32
C GLY A 88 14.87 -2.23 -0.69
N ALA A 89 13.60 -2.44 -0.33
CA ALA A 89 13.12 -3.76 0.08
C ALA A 89 13.26 -4.76 -1.07
N THR A 90 13.85 -5.91 -0.77
CA THR A 90 13.97 -7.03 -1.70
C THR A 90 12.71 -7.89 -1.68
N GLU A 91 12.49 -8.69 -2.73
CA GLU A 91 11.39 -9.66 -2.77
C GLU A 91 11.45 -10.64 -1.60
N GLY A 92 12.65 -11.04 -1.17
CA GLY A 92 12.86 -11.92 -0.02
C GLY A 92 12.40 -11.27 1.30
N GLU A 93 12.78 -10.02 1.55
CA GLU A 93 12.35 -9.29 2.75
C GLU A 93 10.82 -9.07 2.79
N ILE A 94 10.21 -8.77 1.63
CA ILE A 94 8.76 -8.64 1.52
C ILE A 94 8.09 -10.00 1.77
N ALA A 95 8.61 -11.08 1.17
CA ALA A 95 8.07 -12.42 1.35
C ALA A 95 8.15 -12.87 2.82
N GLU A 96 9.26 -12.63 3.51
CA GLU A 96 9.41 -12.91 4.94
C GLU A 96 8.45 -12.07 5.79
N GLY A 97 8.32 -10.78 5.49
CA GLY A 97 7.37 -9.90 6.17
C GLY A 97 5.92 -10.36 6.03
N LEU A 98 5.52 -10.82 4.84
CA LEU A 98 4.17 -11.35 4.59
C LEU A 98 3.98 -12.76 5.17
N ALA A 99 5.00 -13.60 5.14
CA ALA A 99 4.92 -14.93 5.74
C ALA A 99 4.60 -14.85 7.25
N SER A 100 5.02 -13.79 7.94
CA SER A 100 4.76 -13.58 9.37
C SER A 100 3.26 -13.55 9.74
N HIS A 101 2.36 -13.18 8.82
CA HIS A 101 0.90 -13.17 9.08
C HIS A 101 0.21 -14.48 8.69
N SER A 102 0.95 -15.44 8.11
CA SER A 102 0.41 -16.72 7.62
C SER A 102 0.33 -17.77 8.73
N THR A 103 0.82 -17.47 9.93
CA THR A 103 0.45 -18.25 11.10
C THR A 103 -1.04 -18.04 11.37
N PRO A 104 -1.83 -19.10 11.51
CA PRO A 104 -3.21 -18.96 11.97
C PRO A 104 -3.16 -18.17 13.27
N ALA A 105 -3.91 -17.07 13.34
CA ALA A 105 -3.87 -16.08 14.42
C ALA A 105 -4.28 -16.61 15.82
N TRP A 106 -4.26 -17.94 16.05
CA TRP A 106 -4.73 -18.62 17.27
C TRP A 106 -4.04 -19.99 17.54
N LEU A 107 -2.77 -20.19 17.15
CA LEU A 107 -1.95 -21.36 17.57
C LEU A 107 -0.56 -20.89 18.01
#